data_AF-A0A336LNG9-F1
#
_entry.id   AF-A0A336LNG9-F1
#
_cell.length_a   1.000
_cell.length_b   1.000
_cell.length_c   1.000
_cell.angle_alpha   90.00
_cell.angle_beta   90.00
_cell.angle_gamma   90.00
#
_symmetry.space_group_name_H-M   'P 1'
#
loop_
_entity.id
_entity.type
_entity.pdbx_description
1 polymer ?
#
loop_
_entity_poly.entity_id
_entity_poly.type
_entity_poly.pdbx_seq_one_letter_code
_entity_poly.pdbx_strand_id
1 'polypeptide(L)'
;MYIKPSIFLCVNLIVISAANKNNMFDLFEYYKLPPLYTEEDYHRCLLQSKTNESVYCSVVTTIKPDNSSEVWKLIEEYSRDKIKHFRHDITFHGICVSWCKDKLMSMEYNEYLFENIFDIDHEYYNTVYKNAFRDNEEIQNMRSKYDRILNKCVNMYLLKEFNLKGYSTVISCSSNNKSEQKNNMITEFLNNVFIGLLLVISSLVFTGTYYHFHYVQIVTKPSYSPIQELIMQIFSLQINYNRLISSPISELGRDLRYLQAARYIFIFFIIFGHLTYLYTRVPILNPQYFEQKYYSLWGMLQLNGSHIVQTFFLISGLLMGLAFKDIIDKKNFSLSYSWIAMAYRFIRLTPVYGIVLFYETTSLMRPSTLHPFWQERFKVERNQCQLNWWLNILYLNNVFNIPTTCMPHSWYLAADFQVFLFSLVFMMLSWRFKNFKFIILTLGGLIVLLFPAVITYLKEYPAIYMASPEYVDSNTDMIYKKDYKYHLLQDAFQHYYIPFYTNAGNYYFAMILGLHYDLLKNEKIVKLFKIPAHINSKSSTSINLAAIRYYQL
;
A
#
# COMPACT_ATOMS: atom_id res chain seq x y z
N MET A 1 5.25 19.55 31.97
CA MET A 1 5.65 20.78 31.27
C MET A 1 4.84 20.86 29.98
N TYR A 2 3.75 21.64 29.96
CA TYR A 2 2.75 21.56 28.88
C TYR A 2 2.87 22.73 27.89
N ILE A 3 3.30 22.43 26.67
CA ILE A 3 3.27 23.36 25.54
C ILE A 3 1.80 23.62 25.19
N LYS A 4 1.39 24.90 25.14
CA LYS A 4 0.00 25.25 24.78
C LYS A 4 -0.29 24.81 23.33
N PRO A 5 -1.50 24.32 23.00
CA PRO A 5 -1.84 23.92 21.62
C PRO A 5 -1.61 25.02 20.58
N SER A 6 -1.80 26.29 20.96
CA SER A 6 -1.49 27.45 20.10
C SER A 6 0.00 27.58 19.78
N ILE A 7 0.91 27.28 20.73
CA ILE A 7 2.36 27.28 20.49
C ILE A 7 2.72 26.14 19.53
N PHE A 8 2.13 24.95 19.72
CA PHE A 8 2.32 23.83 18.80
C PHE A 8 1.85 24.17 17.39
N LEU A 9 0.69 24.82 17.23
CA LEU A 9 0.18 25.28 15.94
C LEU A 9 1.12 26.33 15.29
N CYS A 10 1.56 27.33 16.05
CA CYS A 10 2.46 28.37 15.55
C CYS A 10 3.83 27.81 15.15
N VAL A 11 4.42 26.88 15.91
CA VAL A 11 5.69 26.23 15.55
C VAL A 11 5.55 25.45 14.24
N ASN A 12 4.46 24.69 14.06
CA ASN A 12 4.21 23.99 12.79
C ASN A 12 4.05 24.99 11.62
N LEU A 13 3.31 26.09 11.79
CA LEU A 13 3.15 27.12 10.76
C LEU A 13 4.47 27.83 10.40
N ILE A 14 5.35 28.06 11.37
CA ILE A 14 6.68 28.65 11.15
C ILE A 14 7.59 27.66 10.39
N VAL A 15 7.58 26.38 10.75
CA VAL A 15 8.32 25.32 10.02
C VAL A 15 7.81 25.20 8.57
N ILE A 16 6.49 25.24 8.36
CA ILE A 16 5.88 25.27 7.02
C ILE A 16 6.36 26.49 6.21
N SER A 17 6.43 27.67 6.82
CA SER A 17 6.92 28.88 6.16
C SER A 17 8.43 28.87 5.87
N ALA A 18 9.22 28.10 6.63
CA ALA A 18 10.67 28.01 6.46
C ALA A 18 11.07 26.97 5.39
N ALA A 19 10.36 25.84 5.31
CA ALA A 19 10.63 24.78 4.34
C ALA A 19 10.47 25.24 2.88
N ASN A 20 9.60 26.22 2.63
CA ASN A 20 9.09 26.56 1.31
C ASN A 20 9.99 27.52 0.49
N LYS A 21 11.29 27.67 0.82
CA LYS A 21 12.15 28.71 0.24
C LYS A 21 13.46 28.28 -0.44
N ASN A 22 14.02 27.12 -0.12
CA ASN A 22 15.44 26.82 -0.45
C ASN A 22 15.69 25.69 -1.46
N ASN A 23 14.65 24.97 -1.92
CA ASN A 23 14.77 24.01 -3.03
C ASN A 23 13.49 24.06 -3.87
N MET A 24 13.54 24.71 -5.02
CA MET A 24 12.46 24.65 -6.02
C MET A 24 12.87 23.64 -7.10
N PHE A 25 11.97 22.74 -7.48
CA PHE A 25 12.22 21.74 -8.52
C PHE A 25 12.24 22.43 -9.89
N ASP A 26 13.38 22.41 -10.59
CA ASP A 26 13.49 23.06 -11.89
C ASP A 26 12.90 22.19 -13.02
N LEU A 27 11.74 22.62 -13.49
CA LEU A 27 11.02 22.00 -14.61
C LEU A 27 11.70 22.22 -15.97
N PHE A 28 12.40 23.33 -16.16
CA PHE A 28 13.08 23.65 -17.42
C PHE A 28 14.33 22.78 -17.60
N GLU A 29 15.07 22.53 -16.53
CA GLU A 29 16.20 21.59 -16.56
C GLU A 29 15.72 20.14 -16.68
N TYR A 30 14.65 19.77 -15.98
CA TYR A 30 14.07 18.43 -16.09
C TYR A 30 13.66 18.06 -17.52
N TYR A 31 13.03 18.98 -18.26
CA TYR A 31 12.63 18.71 -19.66
C TYR A 31 13.80 18.69 -20.67
N LYS A 32 15.06 18.87 -20.24
CA LYS A 32 16.25 18.55 -21.04
C LYS A 32 16.60 17.05 -20.98
N LEU A 33 16.10 16.33 -19.98
CA LEU A 33 16.37 14.90 -19.77
C LEU A 33 15.57 14.03 -20.75
N PRO A 34 16.11 12.87 -21.18
CA PRO A 34 15.32 11.86 -21.90
C PRO A 34 14.12 11.38 -21.05
N PRO A 35 12.93 11.22 -21.65
CA PRO A 35 11.76 10.74 -20.92
C PRO A 35 11.97 9.31 -20.41
N LEU A 36 11.75 9.10 -19.11
CA LEU A 36 11.90 7.79 -18.46
C LEU A 36 11.03 6.68 -19.07
N TYR A 37 9.88 7.05 -19.62
CA TYR A 37 8.91 6.13 -20.21
C TYR A 37 8.41 6.69 -21.54
N THR A 38 8.58 5.92 -22.61
CA THR A 38 7.95 6.18 -23.93
C THR A 38 7.29 4.91 -24.44
N GLU A 39 6.00 4.97 -24.75
CA GLU A 39 5.23 3.82 -25.24
C GLU A 39 4.62 4.17 -26.60
N GLU A 40 4.87 3.35 -27.62
CA GLU A 40 4.12 3.38 -28.88
C GLU A 40 2.70 2.82 -28.66
N ASP A 41 1.78 3.02 -29.62
CA ASP A 41 0.40 2.52 -29.50
C ASP A 41 0.35 0.98 -29.58
N TYR A 42 0.39 0.35 -28.40
CA TYR A 42 0.30 -1.09 -28.18
C TYR A 42 -0.86 -1.77 -28.93
N HIS A 43 -2.06 -1.20 -28.83
CA HIS A 43 -3.26 -1.81 -29.40
C HIS A 43 -3.23 -1.73 -30.93
N ARG A 44 -2.85 -0.58 -31.48
CA ARG A 44 -2.68 -0.40 -32.94
C ARG A 44 -1.53 -1.23 -33.49
N CYS A 45 -0.46 -1.44 -32.71
CA CYS A 45 0.64 -2.33 -33.10
C CYS A 45 0.15 -3.77 -33.28
N LEU A 46 -0.50 -4.35 -32.27
CA LEU A 46 -0.96 -5.74 -32.35
C LEU A 46 -2.09 -5.92 -33.39
N LEU A 47 -2.95 -4.93 -33.57
CA LEU A 47 -4.03 -4.95 -34.57
C LEU A 47 -3.58 -4.59 -36.00
N GLN A 48 -2.29 -4.30 -36.25
CA GLN A 48 -1.79 -3.89 -37.58
C GLN A 48 -2.00 -4.95 -38.67
N SER A 49 -2.01 -6.24 -38.33
CA SER A 49 -2.28 -7.33 -39.26
C SER A 49 -3.09 -8.45 -38.61
N LYS A 50 -3.98 -9.06 -39.41
CA LYS A 50 -4.73 -10.27 -39.05
C LYS A 50 -4.08 -11.57 -39.57
N THR A 51 -3.01 -11.47 -40.36
CA THR A 51 -2.36 -12.60 -41.06
C THR A 51 -0.88 -12.76 -40.72
N ASN A 52 -0.20 -11.67 -40.36
CA ASN A 52 1.24 -11.65 -40.12
C ASN A 52 1.51 -11.48 -38.61
N GLU A 53 2.62 -12.04 -38.11
CA GLU A 53 3.08 -11.84 -36.73
C GLU A 53 3.38 -10.35 -36.49
N SER A 54 2.51 -9.67 -35.73
CA SER A 54 2.81 -8.36 -35.13
C SER A 54 3.31 -8.58 -33.71
N VAL A 55 4.29 -7.77 -33.29
CA VAL A 55 4.97 -7.91 -32.00
C VAL A 55 5.24 -6.53 -31.41
N TYR A 56 4.88 -6.36 -30.15
CA TYR A 56 5.22 -5.22 -29.33
C TYR A 56 6.18 -5.68 -28.24
N CYS A 57 7.26 -4.95 -28.01
CA CYS A 57 8.27 -5.28 -27.01
C CYS A 57 8.47 -4.14 -26.03
N SER A 58 8.46 -4.46 -24.73
CA SER A 58 8.92 -3.58 -23.66
C SER A 58 10.42 -3.74 -23.52
N VAL A 59 11.14 -2.64 -23.76
CA VAL A 59 12.59 -2.53 -23.85
C VAL A 59 13.09 -1.62 -22.75
N VAL A 60 14.26 -1.92 -22.20
CA VAL A 60 14.95 -1.01 -21.28
C VAL A 60 16.32 -0.67 -21.82
N THR A 61 16.69 0.60 -21.71
CA THR A 61 17.93 1.16 -22.24
C THR A 61 18.71 1.83 -21.13
N THR A 62 19.96 1.40 -20.93
CA THR A 62 20.91 2.14 -20.09
C THR A 62 21.68 3.11 -20.97
N ILE A 63 21.65 4.39 -20.64
CA ILE A 63 22.33 5.46 -21.38
C ILE A 63 23.83 5.34 -21.17
N LYS A 64 24.61 5.59 -22.23
CA LYS A 64 26.06 5.53 -22.24
C LYS A 64 26.65 6.80 -21.63
N PRO A 65 27.55 6.71 -20.64
CA PRO A 65 28.20 7.88 -20.07
C PRO A 65 28.95 8.70 -21.11
N ASP A 66 28.69 10.01 -21.12
CA ASP A 66 29.39 10.99 -21.97
C ASP A 66 29.61 12.29 -21.21
N ASN A 67 30.79 12.41 -20.60
CA ASN A 67 31.16 13.59 -19.82
C ASN A 67 31.32 14.87 -20.67
N SER A 68 31.27 14.78 -22.01
CA SER A 68 31.21 15.97 -22.87
C SER A 68 29.79 16.56 -22.93
N SER A 69 28.76 15.71 -22.96
CA SER A 69 27.34 16.10 -23.02
C SER A 69 26.88 16.86 -21.76
N GLU A 70 26.12 17.94 -21.97
CA GLU A 70 25.43 18.66 -20.87
C GLU A 70 24.24 17.86 -20.35
N VAL A 71 23.53 17.13 -21.23
CA VAL A 71 22.39 16.28 -20.86
C VAL A 71 22.86 15.13 -19.97
N TRP A 72 24.03 14.53 -20.24
CA TRP A 72 24.59 13.49 -19.38
C TRP A 72 24.93 14.00 -17.97
N LYS A 73 25.40 15.24 -17.82
CA LYS A 73 25.69 15.82 -16.50
C LYS A 73 24.42 16.00 -15.66
N LEU A 74 23.33 16.43 -16.29
CA LEU A 74 22.00 16.51 -15.65
C LEU A 74 21.47 15.11 -15.30
N ILE A 75 21.64 14.12 -16.18
CA ILE A 75 21.31 12.70 -15.90
C ILE A 75 22.06 12.21 -14.66
N GLU A 76 23.39 12.42 -14.59
CA GLU A 76 24.20 11.98 -13.46
C GLU A 76 23.80 12.69 -12.16
N GLU A 77 23.47 13.98 -12.21
CA GLU A 77 23.03 14.75 -11.05
C GLU A 77 21.67 14.28 -10.50
N TYR A 78 20.67 14.10 -11.36
CA TYR A 78 19.35 13.60 -10.93
C TYR A 78 19.42 12.15 -10.44
N SER A 79 20.10 11.25 -11.16
CA SER A 79 20.32 9.85 -10.72
C SER A 79 21.11 9.72 -9.41
N ARG A 80 21.77 10.78 -8.94
CA ARG A 80 22.57 10.78 -7.70
C ARG A 80 21.70 10.68 -6.44
N ASP A 81 20.53 11.33 -6.40
CA ASP A 81 19.62 11.25 -5.24
C ASP A 81 18.42 10.32 -5.43
N LYS A 82 18.77 9.02 -5.41
CA LYS A 82 17.93 7.80 -5.35
C LYS A 82 16.79 7.78 -4.30
N ILE A 83 16.60 8.85 -3.50
CA ILE A 83 15.42 9.01 -2.62
C ILE A 83 14.34 9.88 -3.28
N LYS A 84 14.71 10.97 -3.97
CA LYS A 84 13.76 11.98 -4.46
C LYS A 84 13.47 11.89 -5.95
N HIS A 85 14.42 11.37 -6.72
CA HIS A 85 14.35 11.27 -8.17
C HIS A 85 14.35 9.81 -8.61
N PHE A 86 13.86 9.56 -9.82
CA PHE A 86 14.15 8.31 -10.53
C PHE A 86 15.57 8.34 -11.09
N ARG A 87 16.12 7.18 -11.47
CA ARG A 87 17.30 7.11 -12.33
C ARG A 87 16.99 7.52 -13.77
N HIS A 88 17.57 8.63 -14.20
CA HIS A 88 17.46 9.18 -15.56
C HIS A 88 18.48 8.58 -16.54
N ASP A 89 19.45 7.80 -16.03
CA ASP A 89 20.37 7.00 -16.84
C ASP A 89 19.74 5.71 -17.38
N ILE A 90 18.49 5.41 -17.01
CA ILE A 90 17.73 4.23 -17.41
C ILE A 90 16.37 4.67 -17.97
N THR A 91 16.05 4.23 -19.18
CA THR A 91 14.83 4.64 -19.90
C THR A 91 14.09 3.45 -20.50
N PHE A 92 12.77 3.43 -20.32
CA PHE A 92 11.88 2.33 -20.71
C PHE A 92 11.10 2.70 -21.98
N HIS A 93 11.10 1.79 -22.94
CA HIS A 93 10.60 1.99 -24.28
C HIS A 93 9.68 0.83 -24.70
N GLY A 94 8.39 1.09 -24.87
CA GLY A 94 7.46 0.18 -25.52
C GLY A 94 7.45 0.41 -27.04
N ILE A 95 7.90 -0.57 -27.81
CA ILE A 95 8.17 -0.42 -29.26
C ILE A 95 7.44 -1.48 -30.08
N CYS A 96 6.80 -1.05 -31.16
CA CYS A 96 6.25 -1.92 -32.18
C CYS A 96 7.35 -2.39 -33.14
N VAL A 97 7.62 -3.70 -33.20
CA VAL A 97 8.77 -4.25 -33.94
C VAL A 97 8.63 -4.02 -35.46
N SER A 98 7.42 -4.00 -36.01
CA SER A 98 7.16 -3.65 -37.41
C SER A 98 7.54 -2.20 -37.68
N TRP A 99 6.96 -1.24 -36.95
CA TRP A 99 7.22 0.20 -37.17
C TRP A 99 8.69 0.55 -36.94
N CYS A 100 9.36 -0.13 -36.01
CA CYS A 100 10.80 -0.03 -35.83
C CYS A 100 11.59 -0.48 -37.08
N LYS A 101 11.26 -1.64 -37.67
CA LYS A 101 11.87 -2.10 -38.93
C LYS A 101 11.58 -1.14 -40.08
N ASP A 102 10.34 -0.67 -40.21
CA ASP A 102 9.92 0.25 -41.28
C ASP A 102 10.73 1.57 -41.22
N LYS A 103 10.95 2.12 -40.01
CA LYS A 103 11.81 3.29 -39.78
C LYS A 103 13.29 3.02 -40.08
N LEU A 104 13.82 1.84 -39.72
CA LEU A 104 15.22 1.49 -39.95
C LEU A 104 15.52 1.13 -41.42
N MET A 105 14.53 0.69 -42.20
CA MET A 105 14.68 0.41 -43.63
C MET A 105 14.75 1.68 -44.50
N SER A 106 14.27 2.83 -44.01
CA SER A 106 14.38 4.12 -44.73
C SER A 106 15.68 4.87 -44.45
N MET A 107 16.57 4.32 -43.60
CA MET A 107 17.86 4.92 -43.25
C MET A 107 19.05 4.14 -43.82
N GLU A 108 19.85 4.80 -44.66
CA GLU A 108 21.16 4.27 -45.04
C GLU A 108 22.10 4.17 -43.82
N TYR A 109 23.02 3.20 -43.86
CA TYR A 109 24.07 2.97 -42.84
C TYR A 109 23.62 2.76 -41.38
N ASN A 110 22.39 2.29 -41.13
CA ASN A 110 21.81 2.12 -39.78
C ASN A 110 22.58 1.24 -38.76
N GLU A 111 23.74 0.66 -39.11
CA GLU A 111 24.64 0.00 -38.15
C GLU A 111 25.29 0.95 -37.14
N TYR A 112 25.51 2.24 -37.47
CA TYR A 112 26.09 3.19 -36.50
C TYR A 112 25.17 3.46 -35.29
N LEU A 113 23.89 3.09 -35.38
CA LEU A 113 22.90 3.19 -34.31
C LEU A 113 22.99 2.02 -33.31
N PHE A 114 23.69 0.93 -33.65
CA PHE A 114 23.87 -0.18 -32.71
C PHE A 114 24.99 0.16 -31.73
N GLU A 115 24.68 0.13 -30.44
CA GLU A 115 25.65 0.28 -29.36
C GLU A 115 25.81 -1.05 -28.63
N ASN A 116 27.04 -1.48 -28.40
CA ASN A 116 27.35 -2.72 -27.67
C ASN A 116 27.10 -2.56 -26.17
N ILE A 117 27.12 -3.68 -25.43
CA ILE A 117 27.24 -3.62 -23.97
C ILE A 117 28.61 -2.98 -23.64
N PHE A 118 28.57 -1.81 -23.00
CA PHE A 118 29.73 -1.15 -22.42
C PHE A 118 29.82 -1.45 -20.91
N ASP A 119 30.85 -0.93 -20.24
CA ASP A 119 31.12 -1.18 -18.82
C ASP A 119 30.18 -0.36 -17.92
N ILE A 120 28.88 -0.66 -18.02
CA ILE A 120 27.82 -0.22 -17.10
C ILE A 120 28.08 -0.91 -15.76
N ASP A 121 28.82 -0.25 -14.87
CA ASP A 121 29.11 -0.64 -13.46
C ASP A 121 28.85 -2.15 -13.25
N HIS A 122 29.79 -2.98 -13.71
CA HIS A 122 29.49 -4.27 -14.37
C HIS A 122 28.59 -5.23 -13.54
N GLU A 123 28.61 -5.04 -12.22
CA GLU A 123 27.72 -5.56 -11.19
C GLU A 123 26.22 -5.32 -11.48
N TYR A 124 25.83 -4.06 -11.76
CA TYR A 124 24.46 -3.62 -12.05
C TYR A 124 23.89 -4.37 -13.24
N TYR A 125 24.36 -4.15 -14.47
CA TYR A 125 23.79 -4.78 -15.67
C TYR A 125 23.71 -6.33 -15.58
N ASN A 126 24.75 -6.97 -15.03
CA ASN A 126 24.77 -8.42 -14.84
C ASN A 126 23.66 -8.89 -13.86
N THR A 127 23.52 -8.22 -12.71
CA THR A 127 22.52 -8.58 -11.69
C THR A 127 21.11 -8.25 -12.18
N VAL A 128 20.97 -7.08 -12.79
CA VAL A 128 19.72 -6.43 -13.20
C VAL A 128 19.04 -7.13 -14.39
N TYR A 129 19.70 -7.23 -15.55
CA TYR A 129 19.02 -7.75 -16.76
C TYR A 129 19.54 -9.09 -17.26
N LYS A 130 20.77 -9.48 -16.92
CA LYS A 130 21.39 -10.72 -17.41
C LYS A 130 21.05 -11.93 -16.54
N ASN A 131 21.19 -11.82 -15.22
CA ASN A 131 20.95 -12.91 -14.27
C ASN A 131 19.46 -13.15 -14.02
N ALA A 132 18.66 -12.10 -13.86
CA ALA A 132 17.24 -12.20 -13.50
C ALA A 132 16.36 -12.96 -14.51
N PHE A 133 16.79 -13.03 -15.77
CA PHE A 133 16.10 -13.75 -16.85
C PHE A 133 16.98 -14.81 -17.51
N ARG A 134 18.08 -15.20 -16.85
CA ARG A 134 19.06 -16.18 -17.39
C ARG A 134 18.42 -17.51 -17.73
N ASP A 135 17.55 -17.99 -16.85
CA ASP A 135 16.94 -19.34 -16.91
C ASP A 135 15.57 -19.33 -17.62
N ASN A 136 15.16 -18.19 -18.20
CA ASN A 136 13.92 -18.05 -18.96
C ASN A 136 14.20 -18.13 -20.47
N GLU A 137 14.10 -19.33 -21.03
CA GLU A 137 14.32 -19.62 -22.46
C GLU A 137 13.47 -18.75 -23.39
N GLU A 138 12.23 -18.41 -22.99
CA GLU A 138 11.34 -17.57 -23.81
C GLU A 138 11.92 -16.16 -23.95
N ILE A 139 12.41 -15.55 -22.86
CA ILE A 139 13.03 -14.22 -22.90
C ILE A 139 14.35 -14.24 -23.68
N GLN A 140 15.19 -15.27 -23.50
CA GLN A 140 16.45 -15.40 -24.25
C GLN A 140 16.19 -15.53 -25.76
N ASN A 141 15.16 -16.29 -26.16
CA ASN A 141 14.73 -16.39 -27.55
C ASN A 141 14.29 -15.01 -28.10
N MET A 142 13.40 -14.30 -27.41
CA MET A 142 12.93 -12.97 -27.85
C MET A 142 14.08 -11.95 -27.92
N ARG A 143 15.03 -11.96 -26.98
CA ARG A 143 16.24 -11.13 -27.04
C ARG A 143 17.07 -11.43 -28.28
N SER A 144 17.33 -12.69 -28.59
CA SER A 144 18.10 -13.07 -29.78
C SER A 144 17.41 -12.66 -31.09
N LYS A 145 16.07 -12.63 -31.14
CA LYS A 145 15.26 -12.21 -32.29
C LYS A 145 15.17 -10.67 -32.43
N TYR A 146 15.27 -9.90 -31.35
CA TYR A 146 14.89 -8.47 -31.36
C TYR A 146 15.88 -7.45 -30.78
N ASP A 147 16.77 -7.80 -29.82
CA ASP A 147 17.59 -6.80 -29.09
C ASP A 147 18.40 -5.90 -30.04
N ARG A 148 19.07 -6.46 -31.06
CA ARG A 148 19.88 -5.69 -32.02
C ARG A 148 19.05 -4.69 -32.85
N ILE A 149 17.78 -4.99 -33.13
CA ILE A 149 16.90 -4.11 -33.91
C ILE A 149 16.34 -3.01 -33.00
N LEU A 150 15.92 -3.36 -31.79
CA LEU A 150 15.32 -2.43 -30.84
C LEU A 150 16.36 -1.46 -30.25
N ASN A 151 17.60 -1.91 -30.02
CA ASN A 151 18.76 -1.08 -29.66
C ASN A 151 19.01 0.03 -30.70
N LYS A 152 19.02 -0.31 -32.01
CA LYS A 152 19.11 0.69 -33.08
C LYS A 152 17.93 1.68 -33.05
N CYS A 153 16.71 1.21 -32.78
CA CYS A 153 15.52 2.07 -32.72
C CYS A 153 15.53 3.07 -31.56
N VAL A 154 15.97 2.66 -30.36
CA VAL A 154 16.10 3.60 -29.24
C VAL A 154 17.22 4.60 -29.51
N ASN A 155 18.37 4.14 -30.00
CA ASN A 155 19.50 5.02 -30.33
C ASN A 155 19.19 6.00 -31.47
N MET A 156 18.31 5.64 -32.43
CA MET A 156 17.79 6.56 -33.44
C MET A 156 17.03 7.74 -32.82
N TYR A 157 16.32 7.52 -31.71
CA TYR A 157 15.63 8.57 -30.96
C TYR A 157 16.59 9.35 -30.05
N LEU A 158 17.37 8.66 -29.20
CA LEU A 158 18.31 9.28 -28.27
C LEU A 158 19.36 10.15 -28.97
N LEU A 159 19.88 9.72 -30.12
CA LEU A 159 20.88 10.48 -30.86
C LEU A 159 20.27 11.68 -31.56
N LYS A 160 19.02 11.58 -32.04
CA LYS A 160 18.33 12.65 -32.77
C LYS A 160 17.87 13.78 -31.85
N GLU A 161 17.28 13.46 -30.69
CA GLU A 161 16.70 14.48 -29.80
C GLU A 161 17.68 14.95 -28.70
N PHE A 162 18.60 14.09 -28.24
CA PHE A 162 19.48 14.37 -27.08
C PHE A 162 20.98 14.26 -27.40
N ASN A 163 21.36 13.85 -28.62
CA ASN A 163 22.74 13.50 -29.00
C ASN A 163 23.38 12.44 -28.08
N LEU A 164 22.57 11.50 -27.58
CA LEU A 164 23.00 10.41 -26.69
C LEU A 164 22.87 9.03 -27.36
N LYS A 165 23.50 8.03 -26.75
CA LYS A 165 23.30 6.60 -27.07
C LYS A 165 23.16 5.79 -25.79
N GLY A 166 22.69 4.56 -25.91
CA GLY A 166 22.60 3.60 -24.82
C GLY A 166 22.54 2.16 -25.32
N TYR A 167 22.71 1.21 -24.39
CA TYR A 167 22.51 -0.20 -24.66
C TYR A 167 21.09 -0.61 -24.26
N SER A 168 20.31 -1.10 -25.23
CA SER A 168 18.94 -1.59 -25.02
C SER A 168 18.85 -3.12 -25.02
N THR A 169 17.98 -3.66 -24.16
CA THR A 169 17.60 -5.09 -24.15
C THR A 169 16.11 -5.27 -23.85
N VAL A 170 15.50 -6.34 -24.38
CA VAL A 170 14.09 -6.70 -24.13
C VAL A 170 13.88 -7.16 -22.69
N ILE A 171 12.80 -6.68 -22.07
CA ILE A 171 12.21 -7.24 -20.84
C ILE A 171 11.19 -8.31 -21.23
N SER A 172 10.15 -7.92 -21.97
CA SER A 172 9.04 -8.79 -22.40
C SER A 172 8.48 -8.35 -23.76
N CYS A 173 7.74 -9.23 -24.44
CA CYS A 173 7.08 -8.92 -25.71
C CYS A 173 5.76 -9.69 -25.88
N SER A 174 4.71 -9.00 -26.30
CA SER A 174 3.42 -9.59 -26.69
C SER A 174 3.28 -9.67 -28.22
N SER A 175 2.46 -10.61 -28.72
CA SER A 175 2.22 -10.80 -30.15
C SER A 175 0.77 -11.20 -30.42
N ASN A 176 0.23 -10.78 -31.57
CA ASN A 176 -1.11 -11.18 -32.04
C ASN A 176 -1.26 -12.70 -32.28
N ASN A 177 -0.18 -13.39 -32.65
CA ASN A 177 -0.18 -14.82 -32.97
C ASN A 177 0.06 -15.72 -31.75
N LYS A 178 0.44 -15.18 -30.59
CA LYS A 178 0.50 -15.97 -29.36
C LYS A 178 -0.92 -16.14 -28.81
N SER A 179 -1.27 -17.38 -28.47
CA SER A 179 -2.47 -17.75 -27.73
C SER A 179 -2.40 -17.22 -26.29
N GLU A 180 -2.66 -15.92 -26.14
CA GLU A 180 -2.52 -15.22 -24.87
C GLU A 180 -3.52 -15.75 -23.85
N GLN A 181 -2.98 -16.46 -22.84
CA GLN A 181 -3.69 -17.32 -21.90
C GLN A 181 -4.17 -18.66 -22.47
N LYS A 182 -3.23 -19.62 -22.60
CA LYS A 182 -3.50 -20.95 -22.05
C LYS A 182 -3.73 -20.78 -20.55
N ASN A 183 -4.98 -20.59 -20.13
CA ASN A 183 -5.34 -20.56 -18.72
C ASN A 183 -4.84 -21.85 -18.05
N ASN A 184 -4.25 -21.72 -16.87
CA ASN A 184 -4.03 -22.89 -16.04
C ASN A 184 -5.40 -23.46 -15.67
N MET A 185 -5.60 -24.77 -15.83
CA MET A 185 -6.84 -25.47 -15.46
C MET A 185 -7.28 -25.16 -14.00
N ILE A 186 -6.28 -24.98 -13.12
CA ILE A 186 -6.45 -24.51 -11.73
C ILE A 186 -7.15 -23.15 -11.68
N THR A 187 -6.72 -22.18 -12.49
CA THR A 187 -7.28 -20.82 -12.52
C THR A 187 -8.72 -20.81 -13.04
N GLU A 188 -9.05 -21.59 -14.08
CA GLU A 188 -10.45 -21.72 -14.55
C GLU A 188 -11.35 -22.41 -13.51
N PHE A 189 -10.84 -23.43 -12.83
CA PHE A 189 -11.52 -24.04 -11.69
C PHE A 189 -11.77 -23.01 -10.56
N LEU A 190 -10.76 -22.24 -10.16
CA LEU A 190 -10.89 -21.20 -9.13
C LEU A 190 -11.89 -20.10 -9.54
N ASN A 191 -11.88 -19.67 -10.82
CA ASN A 191 -12.89 -18.73 -11.35
C ASN A 191 -14.31 -19.27 -11.16
N ASN A 192 -14.54 -20.52 -11.58
CA ASN A 192 -15.86 -21.14 -11.56
C ASN A 192 -16.37 -21.38 -10.13
N VAL A 193 -15.48 -21.79 -9.21
CA VAL A 193 -15.81 -21.95 -7.78
C VAL A 193 -16.10 -20.59 -7.14
N PHE A 194 -15.34 -19.54 -7.47
CA PHE A 194 -15.57 -18.18 -6.95
C PHE A 194 -16.90 -17.59 -7.45
N ILE A 195 -17.20 -17.73 -8.75
CA ILE A 195 -18.48 -17.32 -9.33
C ILE A 195 -19.63 -18.11 -8.69
N GLY A 196 -19.48 -19.42 -8.50
CA GLY A 196 -20.45 -20.26 -7.80
C GLY A 196 -20.71 -19.78 -6.36
N LEU A 197 -19.65 -19.44 -5.62
CA LEU A 197 -19.75 -18.88 -4.27
C LEU A 197 -20.51 -17.55 -4.25
N LEU A 198 -20.21 -16.63 -5.18
CA LEU A 198 -20.94 -15.36 -5.31
C LEU A 198 -22.41 -15.56 -5.68
N LEU A 199 -22.73 -16.51 -6.55
CA LEU A 199 -24.10 -16.85 -6.91
C LEU A 199 -24.88 -17.46 -5.73
N VAL A 200 -24.25 -18.32 -4.92
CA VAL A 200 -24.84 -18.86 -3.68
C VAL A 200 -25.10 -17.75 -2.66
N ILE A 201 -24.13 -16.87 -2.41
CA ILE A 201 -24.29 -15.73 -1.49
C ILE A 201 -25.41 -14.79 -1.99
N SER A 202 -25.43 -14.48 -3.29
CA SER A 202 -26.46 -13.63 -3.90
C SER A 202 -27.85 -14.25 -3.81
N SER A 203 -27.96 -15.57 -4.00
CA SER A 203 -29.22 -16.33 -3.86
C SER A 203 -29.72 -16.33 -2.41
N LEU A 204 -28.83 -16.51 -1.42
CA LEU A 204 -29.16 -16.43 0.01
C LEU A 204 -29.63 -15.02 0.39
N VAL A 205 -28.95 -13.97 -0.07
CA VAL A 205 -29.36 -12.57 0.15
C VAL A 205 -30.69 -12.26 -0.52
N PHE A 206 -30.91 -12.72 -1.76
CA PHE A 206 -32.18 -12.53 -2.47
C PHE A 206 -33.33 -13.22 -1.74
N THR A 207 -33.19 -14.51 -1.40
CA THR A 207 -34.23 -15.29 -0.71
C THR A 207 -34.53 -14.78 0.69
N GLY A 208 -33.51 -14.45 1.49
CA GLY A 208 -33.69 -13.85 2.83
C GLY A 208 -34.35 -12.46 2.79
N THR A 209 -34.04 -11.65 1.77
CA THR A 209 -34.67 -10.33 1.59
C THR A 209 -36.11 -10.44 1.09
N TYR A 210 -36.37 -11.32 0.12
CA TYR A 210 -37.72 -11.63 -0.39
C TYR A 210 -38.62 -12.18 0.72
N TYR A 211 -38.11 -13.13 1.52
CA TYR A 211 -38.80 -13.65 2.69
C TYR A 211 -39.18 -12.54 3.67
N HIS A 212 -38.21 -11.70 4.06
CA HIS A 212 -38.47 -10.57 4.97
C HIS A 212 -39.56 -9.62 4.44
N PHE A 213 -39.47 -9.24 3.16
CA PHE A 213 -40.43 -8.31 2.54
C PHE A 213 -41.86 -8.86 2.55
N HIS A 214 -42.07 -10.11 2.13
CA HIS A 214 -43.40 -10.71 2.10
C HIS A 214 -43.94 -11.09 3.48
N TYR A 215 -43.10 -11.64 4.37
CA TYR A 215 -43.61 -12.18 5.65
C TYR A 215 -44.01 -11.07 6.62
N VAL A 216 -43.24 -9.97 6.69
CA VAL A 216 -43.51 -8.83 7.60
C VAL A 216 -44.76 -8.05 7.21
N GLN A 217 -45.16 -8.06 5.93
CA GLN A 217 -46.37 -7.36 5.48
C GLN A 217 -47.65 -8.19 5.57
N ILE A 218 -47.56 -9.53 5.69
CA ILE A 218 -48.70 -10.43 5.42
C ILE A 218 -49.09 -11.32 6.62
N VAL A 219 -48.14 -11.73 7.48
CA VAL A 219 -48.38 -12.84 8.43
C VAL A 219 -48.09 -12.46 9.90
N THR A 220 -49.09 -12.61 10.77
CA THR A 220 -49.02 -12.22 12.19
C THR A 220 -48.50 -13.29 13.15
N LYS A 221 -48.20 -14.51 12.67
CA LYS A 221 -47.57 -15.60 13.45
C LYS A 221 -46.61 -16.42 12.57
N PRO A 222 -45.35 -16.67 12.99
CA PRO A 222 -44.41 -17.47 12.21
C PRO A 222 -44.79 -18.95 12.17
N SER A 223 -44.69 -19.57 10.99
CA SER A 223 -44.94 -21.00 10.75
C SER A 223 -43.67 -21.87 10.74
N TYR A 224 -42.52 -21.29 11.09
CA TYR A 224 -41.20 -21.92 11.00
C TYR A 224 -40.51 -22.01 12.38
N SER A 225 -39.47 -22.83 12.47
CA SER A 225 -38.65 -22.87 13.69
C SER A 225 -37.82 -21.58 13.87
N PRO A 226 -37.52 -21.14 15.11
CA PRO A 226 -36.75 -19.93 15.37
C PRO A 226 -35.36 -19.92 14.71
N ILE A 227 -34.78 -21.09 14.45
CA ILE A 227 -33.47 -21.25 13.79
C ILE A 227 -33.59 -20.91 12.29
N GLN A 228 -34.66 -21.36 11.63
CA GLN A 228 -34.91 -21.03 10.22
C GLN A 228 -35.18 -19.53 10.04
N GLU A 229 -35.97 -18.94 10.93
CA GLU A 229 -36.22 -17.49 10.93
C GLU A 229 -34.92 -16.70 11.12
N LEU A 230 -34.09 -17.08 12.11
CA LEU A 230 -32.78 -16.46 12.35
C LEU A 230 -31.86 -16.52 11.13
N ILE A 231 -31.79 -17.66 10.44
CA ILE A 231 -30.98 -17.82 9.22
C ILE A 231 -31.49 -16.88 8.10
N MET A 232 -32.80 -16.80 7.87
CA MET A 232 -33.36 -15.88 6.86
C MET A 232 -33.12 -14.41 7.23
N GLN A 233 -33.23 -14.05 8.52
CA GLN A 233 -32.92 -12.69 8.99
C GLN A 233 -31.43 -12.33 8.85
N ILE A 234 -30.51 -13.29 8.89
CA ILE A 234 -29.06 -13.05 8.70
C ILE A 234 -28.77 -12.58 7.26
N PHE A 235 -29.49 -13.10 6.25
CA PHE A 235 -29.26 -12.74 4.85
C PHE A 235 -30.15 -11.60 4.31
N SER A 236 -31.18 -11.17 5.06
CA SER A 236 -32.02 -10.03 4.65
C SER A 236 -31.23 -8.72 4.56
N LEU A 237 -31.13 -8.16 3.35
CA LEU A 237 -30.44 -6.91 3.07
C LEU A 237 -31.09 -5.74 3.82
N GLN A 238 -32.42 -5.70 3.89
CA GLN A 238 -33.17 -4.65 4.57
C GLN A 238 -32.92 -4.63 6.08
N ILE A 239 -32.91 -5.81 6.73
CA ILE A 239 -32.59 -5.91 8.17
C ILE A 239 -31.16 -5.44 8.42
N ASN A 240 -30.19 -5.92 7.63
CA ASN A 240 -28.79 -5.59 7.83
C ASN A 240 -28.48 -4.12 7.50
N TYR A 241 -29.15 -3.52 6.51
CA TYR A 241 -29.06 -2.08 6.24
C TYR A 241 -29.60 -1.25 7.41
N ASN A 242 -30.78 -1.61 7.94
CA ASN A 242 -31.37 -0.95 9.11
C ASN A 242 -30.48 -1.08 10.36
N ARG A 243 -29.81 -2.24 10.54
CA ARG A 243 -28.78 -2.44 11.59
C ARG A 243 -27.53 -1.58 11.34
N LEU A 244 -27.06 -1.48 10.10
CA LEU A 244 -25.85 -0.72 9.72
C LEU A 244 -26.00 0.79 9.99
N ILE A 245 -27.19 1.36 9.74
CA ILE A 245 -27.49 2.78 10.01
C ILE A 245 -27.95 3.05 11.46
N SER A 246 -28.07 2.02 12.30
CA SER A 246 -28.61 2.18 13.65
C SER A 246 -27.66 2.96 14.59
N SER A 247 -28.23 3.80 15.45
CA SER A 247 -27.44 4.57 16.42
C SER A 247 -26.98 3.68 17.60
N PRO A 248 -25.76 3.89 18.14
CA PRO A 248 -25.25 3.11 19.28
C PRO A 248 -26.14 3.21 20.53
N ILE A 249 -26.60 2.04 20.99
CA ILE A 249 -27.51 1.88 22.14
C ILE A 249 -26.78 2.16 23.47
N SER A 250 -25.50 1.81 23.58
CA SER A 250 -24.68 2.05 24.78
C SER A 250 -24.14 3.48 24.85
N GLU A 251 -23.97 4.02 26.06
CA GLU A 251 -23.37 5.34 26.29
C GLU A 251 -21.94 5.42 25.75
N LEU A 252 -21.08 4.47 26.11
CA LEU A 252 -19.73 4.34 25.57
C LEU A 252 -19.73 4.25 24.02
N GLY A 253 -20.74 3.60 23.43
CA GLY A 253 -20.92 3.55 21.99
C GLY A 253 -21.28 4.91 21.37
N ARG A 254 -22.02 5.77 22.09
CA ARG A 254 -22.33 7.15 21.66
C ARG A 254 -21.14 8.09 21.82
N ASP A 255 -20.41 7.98 22.94
CA ASP A 255 -19.23 8.79 23.24
C ASP A 255 -18.12 8.58 22.20
N LEU A 256 -17.93 7.33 21.76
CA LEU A 256 -16.83 6.94 20.86
C LEU A 256 -17.19 7.02 19.36
N ARG A 257 -18.36 7.56 18.98
CA ARG A 257 -18.79 7.67 17.56
C ARG A 257 -17.77 8.37 16.66
N TYR A 258 -17.07 9.37 17.17
CA TYR A 258 -16.06 10.13 16.42
C TYR A 258 -14.90 9.24 15.92
N LEU A 259 -14.60 8.11 16.58
CA LEU A 259 -13.57 7.17 16.14
C LEU A 259 -13.94 6.47 14.82
N GLN A 260 -15.23 6.30 14.54
CA GLN A 260 -15.70 5.72 13.28
C GLN A 260 -15.60 6.74 12.13
N ALA A 261 -15.89 8.02 12.40
CA ALA A 261 -15.67 9.11 11.45
C ALA A 261 -14.17 9.31 11.15
N ALA A 262 -13.31 9.26 12.18
CA ALA A 262 -11.85 9.31 12.02
C ALA A 262 -11.34 8.14 11.16
N ARG A 263 -11.77 6.90 11.44
CA ARG A 263 -11.46 5.72 10.62
C ARG A 263 -11.89 5.89 9.17
N TYR A 264 -13.10 6.36 8.92
CA TYR A 264 -13.60 6.64 7.57
C TYR A 264 -12.67 7.61 6.83
N ILE A 265 -12.37 8.77 7.42
CA ILE A 265 -11.47 9.79 6.84
C ILE A 265 -10.07 9.22 6.58
N PHE A 266 -9.47 8.51 7.54
CA PHE A 266 -8.14 7.94 7.37
C PHE A 266 -8.08 6.81 6.33
N ILE A 267 -9.17 6.05 6.11
CA ILE A 267 -9.27 5.07 5.02
C ILE A 267 -9.15 5.75 3.65
N PHE A 268 -9.76 6.93 3.43
CA PHE A 268 -9.58 7.67 2.16
C PHE A 268 -8.13 8.08 1.92
N PHE A 269 -7.42 8.56 2.96
CA PHE A 269 -6.01 8.90 2.82
C PHE A 269 -5.12 7.67 2.58
N ILE A 270 -5.43 6.52 3.20
CA ILE A 270 -4.74 5.24 2.93
C ILE A 270 -4.98 4.78 1.49
N ILE A 271 -6.23 4.82 0.99
CA ILE A 271 -6.56 4.46 -0.40
C ILE A 271 -5.86 5.40 -1.38
N PHE A 272 -5.93 6.72 -1.16
CA PHE A 272 -5.25 7.72 -2.01
C PHE A 272 -3.73 7.56 -2.01
N GLY A 273 -3.14 7.23 -0.85
CA GLY A 273 -1.73 6.87 -0.70
C GLY A 273 -1.37 5.63 -1.52
N HIS A 274 -2.08 4.52 -1.34
CA HIS A 274 -1.84 3.29 -2.09
C HIS A 274 -2.07 3.43 -3.60
N LEU A 275 -3.08 4.17 -4.05
CA LEU A 275 -3.29 4.45 -5.47
C LEU A 275 -2.12 5.27 -6.05
N THR A 276 -1.66 6.30 -5.33
CA THR A 276 -0.49 7.11 -5.75
C THR A 276 0.78 6.25 -5.80
N TYR A 277 0.97 5.35 -4.84
CA TYR A 277 2.08 4.40 -4.77
C TYR A 277 2.01 3.31 -5.84
N LEU A 278 0.82 2.93 -6.31
CA LEU A 278 0.63 2.06 -7.48
C LEU A 278 0.92 2.80 -8.79
N TYR A 279 0.71 4.11 -8.87
CA TYR A 279 1.12 4.88 -10.05
C TYR A 279 2.64 5.00 -10.20
N THR A 280 3.45 4.87 -9.14
CA THR A 280 4.92 4.71 -9.29
C THR A 280 5.35 3.26 -9.57
N ARG A 281 4.40 2.30 -9.65
CA ARG A 281 4.63 0.91 -10.08
C ARG A 281 4.40 0.68 -11.58
N VAL A 282 4.08 1.71 -12.37
CA VAL A 282 3.74 1.58 -13.79
C VAL A 282 4.46 2.65 -14.63
N PRO A 283 4.62 2.45 -15.95
CA PRO A 283 5.04 3.52 -16.86
C PRO A 283 4.13 4.75 -16.74
N ILE A 284 4.73 5.92 -16.53
CA ILE A 284 4.04 7.20 -16.32
C ILE A 284 4.57 8.27 -17.27
N LEU A 285 3.66 9.05 -17.86
CA LEU A 285 3.99 10.12 -18.81
C LEU A 285 4.51 11.40 -18.12
N ASN A 286 4.33 11.53 -16.81
CA ASN A 286 4.68 12.71 -16.02
C ASN A 286 5.45 12.38 -14.71
N PRO A 287 6.58 11.67 -14.77
CA PRO A 287 7.36 11.26 -13.58
C PRO A 287 7.77 12.43 -12.65
N GLN A 288 8.03 13.63 -13.20
CA GLN A 288 8.29 14.86 -12.44
C GLN A 288 7.20 15.18 -11.41
N TYR A 289 5.95 14.79 -11.65
CA TYR A 289 4.86 15.01 -10.68
C TYR A 289 5.06 14.24 -9.37
N PHE A 290 5.80 13.13 -9.39
CA PHE A 290 6.12 12.35 -8.19
C PHE A 290 7.39 12.86 -7.52
N GLU A 291 8.43 13.22 -8.29
CA GLU A 291 9.65 13.84 -7.74
C GLU A 291 9.34 15.18 -7.05
N GLN A 292 8.46 16.00 -7.62
CA GLN A 292 7.97 17.26 -7.02
C GLN A 292 7.28 17.10 -5.65
N LYS A 293 6.86 15.88 -5.27
CA LYS A 293 6.26 15.64 -3.95
C LYS A 293 7.27 15.77 -2.81
N TYR A 294 8.56 15.55 -3.08
CA TYR A 294 9.62 15.78 -2.09
C TYR A 294 9.88 17.27 -1.83
N TYR A 295 9.42 18.15 -2.72
CA TYR A 295 9.65 19.60 -2.68
C TYR A 295 8.40 20.40 -2.27
N SER A 296 7.32 19.73 -1.85
CA SER A 296 6.06 20.36 -1.47
C SER A 296 5.51 19.80 -0.16
N LEU A 297 4.91 20.64 0.69
CA LEU A 297 4.34 20.23 1.98
C LEU A 297 3.32 19.09 1.84
N TRP A 298 2.39 19.22 0.89
CA TRP A 298 1.35 18.21 0.65
C TRP A 298 1.94 16.90 0.12
N GLY A 299 2.98 16.97 -0.70
CA GLY A 299 3.72 15.79 -1.16
C GLY A 299 4.46 15.10 -0.02
N MET A 300 5.18 15.84 0.83
CA MET A 300 5.85 15.30 2.01
C MET A 300 4.86 14.69 3.02
N LEU A 301 3.69 15.29 3.23
CA LEU A 301 2.62 14.71 4.06
C LEU A 301 2.08 13.41 3.47
N GLN A 302 2.00 13.29 2.14
CA GLN A 302 1.59 12.07 1.46
C GLN A 302 2.66 10.97 1.52
N LEU A 303 3.93 11.31 1.29
CA LEU A 303 5.07 10.39 1.32
C LEU A 303 5.29 9.81 2.73
N ASN A 304 5.05 10.61 3.77
CA ASN A 304 5.01 10.20 5.18
C ASN A 304 3.65 9.60 5.61
N GLY A 305 2.79 9.24 4.64
CA GLY A 305 1.48 8.62 4.87
C GLY A 305 1.53 7.26 5.59
N SER A 306 2.72 6.65 5.66
CA SER A 306 3.06 5.51 6.53
C SER A 306 2.59 5.70 7.98
N HIS A 307 2.64 6.92 8.51
CA HIS A 307 2.18 7.23 9.87
C HIS A 307 0.65 7.18 10.04
N ILE A 308 -0.16 7.24 8.98
CA ILE A 308 -1.63 7.20 9.08
C ILE A 308 -2.11 5.85 9.63
N VAL A 309 -1.41 4.77 9.31
CA VAL A 309 -1.69 3.41 9.82
C VAL A 309 -1.57 3.34 11.36
N GLN A 310 -0.70 4.17 11.97
CA GLN A 310 -0.55 4.25 13.43
C GLN A 310 -1.83 4.67 14.15
N THR A 311 -2.69 5.45 13.48
CA THR A 311 -3.99 5.85 14.04
C THR A 311 -4.92 4.65 14.24
N PHE A 312 -4.84 3.62 13.39
CA PHE A 312 -5.65 2.41 13.51
C PHE A 312 -5.16 1.52 14.65
N PHE A 313 -3.84 1.34 14.80
CA PHE A 313 -3.26 0.66 15.97
C PHE A 313 -3.62 1.35 17.28
N LEU A 314 -3.57 2.68 17.32
CA LEU A 314 -4.02 3.51 18.46
C LEU A 314 -5.49 3.25 18.79
N ILE A 315 -6.39 3.29 17.79
CA ILE A 315 -7.83 3.06 18.02
C ILE A 315 -8.11 1.60 18.44
N SER A 316 -7.42 0.61 17.86
CA SER A 316 -7.51 -0.79 18.28
C SER A 316 -7.06 -0.99 19.73
N GLY A 317 -5.94 -0.38 20.13
CA GLY A 317 -5.45 -0.42 21.50
C GLY A 317 -6.43 0.21 22.50
N LEU A 318 -6.94 1.41 22.19
CA LEU A 318 -7.93 2.11 23.02
C LEU A 318 -9.17 1.24 23.27
N LEU A 319 -9.74 0.68 22.20
CA LEU A 319 -10.92 -0.18 22.28
C LEU A 319 -10.64 -1.51 23.01
N MET A 320 -9.43 -2.05 22.89
CA MET A 320 -9.00 -3.25 23.64
C MET A 320 -8.92 -2.97 25.15
N GLY A 321 -8.27 -1.86 25.55
CA GLY A 321 -8.18 -1.43 26.94
C GLY A 321 -9.54 -1.20 27.58
N LEU A 322 -10.44 -0.51 26.86
CA LEU A 322 -11.83 -0.30 27.26
C LEU A 322 -12.59 -1.62 27.45
N ALA A 323 -12.65 -2.47 26.42
CA ALA A 323 -13.43 -3.71 26.45
C ALA A 323 -12.99 -4.65 27.58
N PHE A 324 -11.68 -4.74 27.84
CA PHE A 324 -11.13 -5.56 28.90
C PHE A 324 -11.50 -5.05 30.30
N LYS A 325 -11.42 -3.72 30.52
CA LYS A 325 -11.88 -3.08 31.76
C LYS A 325 -13.37 -3.33 32.00
N ASP A 326 -14.19 -3.15 30.97
CA ASP A 326 -15.64 -3.36 30.99
C ASP A 326 -16.04 -4.78 31.45
N ILE A 327 -15.19 -5.77 31.23
CA ILE A 327 -15.41 -7.18 31.58
C ILE A 327 -14.86 -7.52 32.98
N ILE A 328 -13.73 -6.91 33.38
CA ILE A 328 -13.22 -6.99 34.76
C ILE A 328 -14.22 -6.40 35.75
N ASP A 329 -14.75 -5.21 35.45
CA ASP A 329 -15.65 -4.50 36.36
C ASP A 329 -16.99 -5.23 36.53
N LYS A 330 -17.44 -5.94 35.48
CA LYS A 330 -18.60 -6.86 35.51
C LYS A 330 -18.30 -8.21 36.16
N LYS A 331 -17.09 -8.43 36.69
CA LYS A 331 -16.59 -9.64 37.39
C LYS A 331 -16.65 -10.97 36.62
N ASN A 332 -17.13 -10.99 35.38
CA ASN A 332 -17.32 -12.19 34.54
C ASN A 332 -16.01 -12.69 33.89
N PHE A 333 -14.88 -12.59 34.59
CA PHE A 333 -13.56 -12.79 34.02
C PHE A 333 -12.97 -14.18 34.33
N SER A 334 -12.68 -14.95 33.28
CA SER A 334 -12.11 -16.30 33.34
C SER A 334 -10.87 -16.41 32.43
N LEU A 335 -10.06 -17.46 32.60
CA LEU A 335 -8.96 -17.72 31.66
C LEU A 335 -9.47 -18.05 30.25
N SER A 336 -10.66 -18.65 30.14
CA SER A 336 -11.32 -18.95 28.86
C SER A 336 -11.74 -17.69 28.08
N TYR A 337 -11.84 -16.52 28.73
CA TYR A 337 -12.10 -15.26 28.04
C TYR A 337 -11.06 -14.97 26.94
N SER A 338 -9.79 -15.30 27.14
CA SER A 338 -8.75 -15.07 26.11
C SER A 338 -9.02 -15.85 24.82
N TRP A 339 -9.39 -17.13 24.95
CA TRP A 339 -9.73 -17.97 23.82
C TRP A 339 -11.00 -17.49 23.10
N ILE A 340 -12.02 -17.06 23.85
CA ILE A 340 -13.26 -16.48 23.31
C ILE A 340 -12.97 -15.17 22.58
N ALA A 341 -12.15 -14.28 23.15
CA ALA A 341 -11.79 -13.00 22.54
C ALA A 341 -10.98 -13.18 21.23
N MET A 342 -10.04 -14.13 21.22
CA MET A 342 -9.27 -14.49 20.02
C MET A 342 -10.17 -15.11 18.94
N ALA A 343 -10.99 -16.11 19.29
CA ALA A 343 -11.91 -16.75 18.35
C ALA A 343 -12.92 -15.74 17.78
N TYR A 344 -13.48 -14.85 18.62
CA TYR A 344 -14.39 -13.80 18.17
C TYR A 344 -13.71 -12.81 17.21
N ARG A 345 -12.47 -12.35 17.49
CA ARG A 345 -11.74 -11.45 16.58
C ARG A 345 -11.43 -12.15 15.25
N PHE A 346 -11.01 -13.41 15.29
CA PHE A 346 -10.70 -14.21 14.10
C PHE A 346 -11.95 -14.44 13.23
N ILE A 347 -13.04 -14.95 13.81
CA ILE A 347 -14.31 -15.21 13.11
C ILE A 347 -14.95 -13.91 12.59
N ARG A 348 -14.71 -12.76 13.23
CA ARG A 348 -15.21 -11.46 12.78
C ARG A 348 -14.47 -10.90 11.55
N LEU A 349 -13.18 -11.19 11.39
CA LEU A 349 -12.34 -10.58 10.34
C LEU A 349 -12.07 -11.54 9.17
N THR A 350 -11.73 -12.79 9.48
CA THR A 350 -11.25 -13.78 8.50
C THR A 350 -12.24 -14.09 7.37
N PRO A 351 -13.57 -14.21 7.57
CA PRO A 351 -14.48 -14.57 6.48
C PRO A 351 -14.53 -13.55 5.34
N VAL A 352 -14.64 -12.25 5.66
CA VAL A 352 -14.66 -11.18 4.63
C VAL A 352 -13.29 -11.07 3.96
N TYR A 353 -12.22 -11.14 4.77
CA TYR A 353 -10.84 -11.12 4.28
C TYR A 353 -10.53 -12.31 3.37
N GLY A 354 -11.06 -13.50 3.68
CA GLY A 354 -10.94 -14.71 2.89
C GLY A 354 -11.66 -14.66 1.54
N ILE A 355 -12.79 -13.95 1.43
CA ILE A 355 -13.47 -13.74 0.15
C ILE A 355 -12.62 -12.85 -0.78
N VAL A 356 -12.04 -11.76 -0.24
CA VAL A 356 -11.13 -10.89 -1.02
C VAL A 356 -9.86 -11.65 -1.40
N LEU A 357 -9.23 -12.37 -0.46
CA LEU A 357 -8.08 -13.21 -0.72
C LEU A 357 -8.35 -14.27 -1.80
N PHE A 358 -9.53 -14.90 -1.79
CA PHE A 358 -9.90 -15.87 -2.82
C PHE A 358 -10.06 -15.19 -4.19
N TYR A 359 -10.67 -13.99 -4.27
CA TYR A 359 -10.75 -13.21 -5.52
C TYR A 359 -9.38 -12.97 -6.16
N GLU A 360 -8.36 -12.61 -5.36
CA GLU A 360 -6.98 -12.35 -5.84
C GLU A 360 -6.28 -13.62 -6.41
N THR A 361 -6.80 -14.82 -6.14
CA THR A 361 -6.29 -16.06 -6.79
C THR A 361 -6.87 -16.31 -8.19
N THR A 362 -7.90 -15.56 -8.61
CA THR A 362 -8.67 -15.78 -9.86
C THR A 362 -8.13 -14.99 -11.06
N SER A 363 -8.71 -15.20 -12.25
CA SER A 363 -8.55 -14.32 -13.42
C SER A 363 -9.47 -13.11 -13.42
N LEU A 364 -10.41 -12.99 -12.49
CA LEU A 364 -11.51 -12.01 -12.56
C LEU A 364 -11.08 -10.56 -12.32
N MET A 365 -9.82 -10.34 -11.96
CA MET A 365 -9.17 -9.03 -11.88
C MET A 365 -8.54 -8.56 -13.21
N ARG A 366 -8.43 -9.42 -14.24
CA ARG A 366 -7.83 -9.06 -15.54
C ARG A 366 -8.59 -7.88 -16.16
N PRO A 367 -7.99 -6.69 -16.32
CA PRO A 367 -8.67 -5.57 -16.97
C PRO A 367 -8.98 -5.90 -18.43
N SER A 368 -10.03 -5.28 -18.97
CA SER A 368 -10.37 -5.34 -20.39
C SER A 368 -9.36 -4.60 -21.31
N THR A 369 -8.36 -3.93 -20.73
CA THR A 369 -7.23 -3.29 -21.42
C THR A 369 -6.01 -4.23 -21.45
N LEU A 370 -5.73 -4.83 -22.60
CA LEU A 370 -4.71 -5.89 -22.78
C LEU A 370 -3.23 -5.43 -22.65
N HIS A 371 -2.94 -4.24 -22.12
CA HIS A 371 -1.58 -3.69 -22.09
C HIS A 371 -0.60 -4.59 -21.28
N PRO A 372 0.62 -4.92 -21.79
CA PRO A 372 1.42 -6.04 -21.28
C PRO A 372 1.79 -5.93 -19.80
N PHE A 373 2.15 -4.72 -19.37
CA PHE A 373 2.59 -4.46 -17.99
C PHE A 373 1.57 -4.95 -16.95
N TRP A 374 0.28 -4.67 -17.18
CA TRP A 374 -0.80 -5.12 -16.30
C TRP A 374 -0.97 -6.64 -16.36
N GLN A 375 -0.86 -7.25 -17.54
CA GLN A 375 -0.98 -8.69 -17.70
C GLN A 375 0.10 -9.46 -16.94
N GLU A 376 1.35 -8.98 -17.00
CA GLU A 376 2.47 -9.57 -16.27
C GLU A 376 2.31 -9.36 -14.76
N ARG A 377 1.97 -8.14 -14.31
CA ARG A 377 1.75 -7.83 -12.89
C ARG A 377 0.61 -8.65 -12.25
N PHE A 378 -0.56 -8.73 -12.90
CA PHE A 378 -1.70 -9.55 -12.41
C PHE A 378 -1.51 -11.07 -12.59
N LYS A 379 -0.50 -11.51 -13.33
CA LYS A 379 -0.05 -12.92 -13.36
C LYS A 379 0.86 -13.20 -12.15
N VAL A 380 1.77 -12.28 -11.83
CA VAL A 380 2.68 -12.38 -10.68
C VAL A 380 1.94 -12.38 -9.34
N GLU A 381 1.15 -11.35 -9.05
CA GLU A 381 0.52 -11.16 -7.74
C GLU A 381 -0.46 -12.30 -7.40
N ARG A 382 -1.26 -12.72 -8.38
CA ARG A 382 -2.12 -13.91 -8.30
C ARG A 382 -1.34 -15.20 -8.10
N ASN A 383 -0.21 -15.42 -8.77
CA ASN A 383 0.61 -16.62 -8.55
C ASN A 383 1.19 -16.63 -7.13
N GLN A 384 1.64 -15.46 -6.63
CA GLN A 384 2.04 -15.29 -5.23
C GLN A 384 0.87 -15.60 -4.29
N CYS A 385 -0.36 -15.18 -4.61
CA CYS A 385 -1.57 -15.55 -3.86
C CYS A 385 -1.91 -17.04 -3.90
N GLN A 386 -1.87 -17.70 -5.07
CA GLN A 386 -2.12 -19.14 -5.18
C GLN A 386 -1.14 -19.99 -4.35
N LEU A 387 0.09 -19.50 -4.10
CA LEU A 387 1.11 -20.15 -3.28
C LEU A 387 1.05 -19.77 -1.79
N ASN A 388 0.88 -18.48 -1.46
CA ASN A 388 1.08 -17.93 -0.11
C ASN A 388 -0.22 -17.52 0.63
N TRP A 389 -1.42 -17.73 0.06
CA TRP A 389 -2.71 -17.35 0.69
C TRP A 389 -2.88 -17.77 2.16
N TRP A 390 -2.31 -18.91 2.54
CA TRP A 390 -2.38 -19.45 3.89
C TRP A 390 -1.70 -18.53 4.93
N LEU A 391 -0.67 -17.77 4.54
CA LEU A 391 -0.03 -16.76 5.40
C LEU A 391 -0.99 -15.62 5.73
N ASN A 392 -1.85 -15.22 4.79
CA ASN A 392 -2.87 -14.20 5.02
C ASN A 392 -3.93 -14.72 6.00
N ILE A 393 -4.47 -15.93 5.78
CA ILE A 393 -5.48 -16.55 6.68
C ILE A 393 -4.95 -16.76 8.10
N LEU A 394 -3.67 -17.13 8.26
CA LEU A 394 -3.05 -17.30 9.58
C LEU A 394 -2.58 -15.97 10.22
N TYR A 395 -2.75 -14.82 9.55
CA TYR A 395 -2.22 -13.52 9.97
C TYR A 395 -0.69 -13.56 10.23
N LEU A 396 0.05 -14.06 9.24
CA LEU A 396 1.52 -14.23 9.24
C LEU A 396 2.23 -13.59 8.03
N ASN A 397 1.48 -12.99 7.10
CA ASN A 397 1.99 -12.41 5.84
C ASN A 397 2.81 -11.11 6.01
N ASN A 398 3.07 -10.69 7.25
CA ASN A 398 3.97 -9.61 7.65
C ASN A 398 5.25 -10.10 8.34
N VAL A 399 5.50 -11.42 8.36
CA VAL A 399 6.67 -12.05 9.01
C VAL A 399 7.37 -13.06 8.09
N PHE A 400 6.62 -13.90 7.38
CA PHE A 400 7.18 -14.90 6.46
C PHE A 400 6.93 -14.53 5.00
N ASN A 401 7.84 -14.94 4.11
CA ASN A 401 7.78 -14.77 2.66
C ASN A 401 7.46 -13.32 2.21
N ILE A 402 7.91 -12.30 2.97
CA ILE A 402 7.50 -10.89 2.78
C ILE A 402 7.67 -10.40 1.32
N PRO A 403 8.76 -10.69 0.59
CA PRO A 403 8.84 -10.32 -0.82
C PRO A 403 7.75 -10.94 -1.70
N THR A 404 7.38 -12.20 -1.47
CA THR A 404 6.37 -12.92 -2.28
C THR A 404 4.99 -12.95 -1.61
N THR A 405 4.70 -12.00 -0.71
CA THR A 405 3.41 -11.95 -0.01
C THR A 405 2.24 -11.67 -0.96
N CYS A 406 1.14 -12.41 -0.77
CA CYS A 406 -0.14 -12.05 -1.35
C CYS A 406 -0.71 -10.80 -0.68
N MET A 407 -1.41 -9.96 -1.47
CA MET A 407 -2.02 -8.69 -1.04
C MET A 407 -1.09 -7.87 -0.12
N PRO A 408 0.01 -7.28 -0.61
CA PRO A 408 1.01 -6.62 0.26
C PRO A 408 0.42 -5.59 1.22
N HIS A 409 -0.61 -4.84 0.80
CA HIS A 409 -1.33 -3.86 1.62
C HIS A 409 -2.01 -4.45 2.87
N SER A 410 -2.27 -5.76 2.90
CA SER A 410 -2.98 -6.45 4.00
C SER A 410 -2.13 -6.68 5.25
N TRP A 411 -0.82 -6.41 5.20
CA TRP A 411 0.13 -6.58 6.32
C TRP A 411 -0.38 -5.99 7.65
N TYR A 412 -1.10 -4.86 7.58
CA TYR A 412 -1.67 -4.17 8.74
C TYR A 412 -2.63 -5.07 9.53
N LEU A 413 -3.42 -5.92 8.86
CA LEU A 413 -4.37 -6.82 9.53
C LEU A 413 -3.63 -7.91 10.32
N ALA A 414 -2.53 -8.42 9.77
CA ALA A 414 -1.68 -9.37 10.47
C ALA A 414 -0.99 -8.72 11.68
N ALA A 415 -0.46 -7.51 11.52
CA ALA A 415 0.11 -6.75 12.64
C ALA A 415 -0.92 -6.43 13.73
N ASP A 416 -2.13 -5.97 13.39
CA ASP A 416 -3.19 -5.64 14.35
C ASP A 416 -3.71 -6.88 15.10
N PHE A 417 -3.78 -8.03 14.43
CA PHE A 417 -4.09 -9.31 15.08
C PHE A 417 -2.96 -9.77 16.02
N GLN A 418 -1.70 -9.72 15.58
CA GLN A 418 -0.53 -10.10 16.38
C GLN A 418 -0.37 -9.21 17.62
N VAL A 419 -0.40 -7.87 17.48
CA VAL A 419 -0.32 -6.94 18.62
C VAL A 419 -1.49 -7.15 19.58
N PHE A 420 -2.69 -7.48 19.10
CA PHE A 420 -3.82 -7.86 19.94
C PHE A 420 -3.53 -9.10 20.79
N LEU A 421 -2.93 -10.16 20.23
CA LEU A 421 -2.59 -11.37 20.99
C LEU A 421 -1.57 -11.07 22.10
N PHE A 422 -0.48 -10.33 21.79
CA PHE A 422 0.50 -9.92 22.79
C PHE A 422 -0.14 -9.02 23.87
N SER A 423 -0.97 -8.05 23.47
CA SER A 423 -1.69 -7.18 24.40
C SER A 423 -2.60 -7.96 25.34
N LEU A 424 -3.38 -8.90 24.81
CA LEU A 424 -4.23 -9.80 25.59
C LEU A 424 -3.42 -10.58 26.63
N VAL A 425 -2.23 -11.09 26.28
CA VAL A 425 -1.33 -11.76 27.24
C VAL A 425 -0.84 -10.80 28.33
N PHE A 426 -0.36 -9.60 27.99
CA PHE A 426 0.05 -8.59 28.99
C PHE A 426 -1.10 -8.22 29.95
N MET A 427 -2.31 -8.11 29.43
CA MET A 427 -3.52 -7.77 30.20
C MET A 427 -3.95 -8.94 31.10
N MET A 428 -3.92 -10.18 30.61
CA MET A 428 -4.15 -11.40 31.40
C MET A 428 -3.17 -11.51 32.58
N LEU A 429 -1.88 -11.30 32.34
CA LEU A 429 -0.84 -11.32 33.38
C LEU A 429 -1.08 -10.19 34.40
N SER A 430 -1.38 -8.97 33.93
CA SER A 430 -1.71 -7.82 34.76
C SER A 430 -2.94 -8.03 35.66
N TRP A 431 -3.94 -8.79 35.21
CA TRP A 431 -5.10 -9.19 36.00
C TRP A 431 -4.78 -10.32 36.99
N ARG A 432 -4.01 -11.33 36.55
CA ARG A 432 -3.68 -12.53 37.34
C ARG A 432 -2.68 -12.25 38.48
N PHE A 433 -1.81 -11.26 38.30
CA PHE A 433 -0.73 -10.88 39.22
C PHE A 433 -0.88 -9.41 39.65
N LYS A 434 -2.01 -9.07 40.26
CA LYS A 434 -2.38 -7.68 40.61
C LYS A 434 -1.27 -6.88 41.31
N ASN A 435 -0.56 -7.49 42.26
CA ASN A 435 0.55 -6.86 42.99
C ASN A 435 1.72 -6.45 42.08
N PHE A 436 1.90 -7.14 40.96
CA PHE A 436 2.94 -6.89 39.95
C PHE A 436 2.40 -6.14 38.72
N LYS A 437 1.12 -5.73 38.68
CA LYS A 437 0.48 -5.03 37.54
C LYS A 437 1.33 -3.87 37.03
N PHE A 438 1.84 -3.02 37.93
CA PHE A 438 2.67 -1.87 37.55
C PHE A 438 3.95 -2.33 36.85
N ILE A 439 4.68 -3.28 37.43
CA ILE A 439 5.93 -3.83 36.88
C ILE A 439 5.68 -4.47 35.52
N ILE A 440 4.62 -5.28 35.36
CA ILE A 440 4.25 -5.92 34.10
C ILE A 440 3.97 -4.87 33.02
N LEU A 441 3.25 -3.79 33.35
CA LEU A 441 2.93 -2.72 32.41
C LEU A 441 4.13 -1.81 32.08
N THR A 442 5.01 -1.56 33.05
CA THR A 442 6.27 -0.81 32.80
C THR A 442 7.22 -1.62 31.93
N LEU A 443 7.38 -2.92 32.19
CA LEU A 443 8.21 -3.81 31.35
C LEU A 443 7.64 -3.95 29.93
N GLY A 444 6.32 -4.11 29.78
CA GLY A 444 5.68 -4.12 28.46
C GLY A 444 5.93 -2.82 27.69
N GLY A 445 5.82 -1.66 28.36
CA GLY A 445 6.13 -0.36 27.74
C GLY A 445 7.60 -0.22 27.36
N LEU A 446 8.53 -0.67 28.21
CA LEU A 446 9.96 -0.66 27.93
C LEU A 446 10.32 -1.56 26.74
N ILE A 447 9.79 -2.79 26.69
CA ILE A 447 10.01 -3.71 25.55
C ILE A 447 9.56 -3.05 24.24
N VAL A 448 8.34 -2.50 24.23
CA VAL A 448 7.73 -1.93 23.02
C VAL A 448 8.39 -0.60 22.59
N LEU A 449 9.03 0.14 23.52
CA LEU A 449 9.81 1.34 23.18
C LEU A 449 11.25 1.03 22.77
N LEU A 450 11.91 0.08 23.43
CA LEU A 450 13.33 -0.22 23.22
C LEU A 450 13.56 -1.16 22.04
N PHE A 451 12.69 -2.16 21.81
CA PHE A 451 12.89 -3.13 20.73
C PHE A 451 12.94 -2.48 19.32
N PRO A 452 12.07 -1.51 18.97
CA PRO A 452 12.17 -0.82 17.68
C PRO A 452 13.42 0.06 17.61
N ALA A 453 13.74 0.79 18.68
CA ALA A 453 14.92 1.67 18.74
C ALA A 453 16.24 0.89 18.59
N VAL A 454 16.34 -0.29 19.22
CA VAL A 454 17.49 -1.21 19.08
C VAL A 454 17.59 -1.75 17.65
N ILE A 455 16.48 -2.13 17.01
CA ILE A 455 16.50 -2.56 15.61
C ILE A 455 16.94 -1.42 14.68
N THR A 456 16.35 -0.23 14.80
CA THR A 456 16.71 0.94 13.98
C THR A 456 18.19 1.30 14.14
N TYR A 457 18.73 1.25 15.37
CA TYR A 457 20.14 1.51 15.64
C TYR A 457 21.07 0.43 15.07
N LEU A 458 20.81 -0.86 15.35
CA LEU A 458 21.66 -1.98 14.91
C LEU A 458 21.57 -2.29 13.40
N LYS A 459 20.62 -1.68 12.68
CA LYS A 459 20.43 -1.82 11.23
C LYS A 459 20.64 -0.53 10.44
N GLU A 460 21.02 0.55 11.13
CA GLU A 460 21.26 1.88 10.53
C GLU A 460 20.06 2.40 9.69
N TYR A 461 18.84 1.93 10.01
CA TYR A 461 17.63 2.31 9.27
C TYR A 461 17.30 3.79 9.46
N PRO A 462 16.77 4.48 8.43
CA PRO A 462 16.31 5.85 8.58
C PRO A 462 15.16 5.92 9.60
N ALA A 463 15.21 6.90 10.50
CA ALA A 463 14.23 7.07 11.58
C ALA A 463 12.77 7.22 11.08
N ILE A 464 12.61 7.66 9.83
CA ILE A 464 11.33 7.75 9.12
C ILE A 464 11.46 6.98 7.81
N TYR A 465 10.56 6.02 7.56
CA TYR A 465 10.46 5.37 6.25
C TYR A 465 9.76 6.32 5.26
N MET A 466 10.52 6.72 4.24
CA MET A 466 10.03 7.45 3.06
C MET A 466 10.13 6.52 1.86
N ALA A 467 9.01 6.26 1.18
CA ALA A 467 8.99 5.43 -0.02
C ALA A 467 9.53 6.23 -1.22
N SER A 468 10.62 5.78 -1.84
CA SER A 468 11.23 6.36 -3.04
C SER A 468 10.26 6.37 -4.24
N PRO A 469 10.43 7.27 -5.24
CA PRO A 469 9.59 7.26 -6.43
C PRO A 469 9.91 6.05 -7.31
N GLU A 470 11.21 5.77 -7.52
CA GLU A 470 11.70 4.55 -8.13
C GLU A 470 11.59 3.37 -7.16
N TYR A 471 11.27 2.19 -7.68
CA TYR A 471 10.83 1.07 -6.86
C TYR A 471 11.22 -0.30 -7.43
N VAL A 472 11.86 -1.10 -6.58
CA VAL A 472 12.30 -2.46 -6.84
C VAL A 472 11.16 -3.42 -6.50
N ASP A 473 10.48 -4.00 -7.50
CA ASP A 473 9.47 -5.05 -7.24
C ASP A 473 10.13 -6.32 -6.68
N SER A 474 9.36 -7.09 -5.93
CA SER A 474 9.69 -8.42 -5.42
C SER A 474 10.21 -9.39 -6.49
N ASN A 475 9.57 -9.43 -7.66
CA ASN A 475 10.06 -10.22 -8.80
C ASN A 475 11.34 -9.64 -9.44
N THR A 476 11.70 -8.42 -9.05
CA THR A 476 12.98 -7.76 -9.36
C THR A 476 13.89 -7.64 -8.11
N ASP A 477 13.65 -8.41 -7.04
CA ASP A 477 14.57 -8.54 -5.89
C ASP A 477 15.95 -9.08 -6.30
N MET A 478 16.03 -9.88 -7.37
CA MET A 478 17.30 -10.34 -7.93
C MET A 478 17.96 -9.31 -8.85
N ILE A 479 17.27 -8.22 -9.19
CA ILE A 479 17.72 -7.21 -10.17
C ILE A 479 18.57 -6.15 -9.47
N TYR A 480 18.04 -5.44 -8.47
CA TYR A 480 18.72 -4.29 -7.86
C TYR A 480 19.67 -4.69 -6.70
N LYS A 481 20.03 -5.97 -6.56
CA LYS A 481 20.39 -6.63 -5.27
C LYS A 481 21.69 -6.21 -4.56
N LYS A 482 22.31 -5.09 -4.95
CA LYS A 482 23.54 -4.56 -4.33
C LYS A 482 23.59 -3.04 -4.15
N ASP A 483 22.61 -2.30 -4.65
CA ASP A 483 22.60 -0.83 -4.58
C ASP A 483 22.14 -0.37 -3.18
N TYR A 484 23.08 -0.32 -2.23
CA TYR A 484 22.88 -0.25 -0.77
C TYR A 484 21.75 0.68 -0.30
N LYS A 485 21.58 1.84 -0.94
CA LYS A 485 20.58 2.85 -0.57
C LYS A 485 19.14 2.40 -0.84
N TYR A 486 18.89 1.64 -1.92
CA TYR A 486 17.56 1.02 -2.15
C TYR A 486 17.35 -0.19 -1.22
N HIS A 487 18.40 -0.96 -0.92
CA HIS A 487 18.30 -2.06 0.07
C HIS A 487 17.94 -1.55 1.44
N LEU A 488 18.59 -0.50 1.94
CA LEU A 488 18.29 0.06 3.25
C LEU A 488 16.82 0.53 3.38
N LEU A 489 16.23 1.06 2.29
CA LEU A 489 14.81 1.44 2.25
C LEU A 489 13.87 0.23 2.17
N GLN A 490 14.18 -0.77 1.33
CA GLN A 490 13.38 -2.00 1.19
C GLN A 490 13.47 -2.86 2.47
N ASP A 491 14.64 -2.98 3.09
CA ASP A 491 14.83 -3.65 4.37
C ASP A 491 14.14 -2.88 5.50
N ALA A 492 14.18 -1.54 5.51
CA ALA A 492 13.39 -0.76 6.48
C ALA A 492 11.88 -0.94 6.26
N PHE A 493 11.41 -1.10 5.02
CA PHE A 493 10.01 -1.44 4.74
C PHE A 493 9.64 -2.82 5.33
N GLN A 494 10.45 -3.85 5.06
CA GLN A 494 10.18 -5.23 5.47
C GLN A 494 10.41 -5.51 6.98
N HIS A 495 11.44 -4.90 7.58
CA HIS A 495 11.89 -5.19 8.96
C HIS A 495 11.55 -4.10 9.99
N TYR A 496 11.20 -2.87 9.55
CA TYR A 496 10.85 -1.77 10.45
C TYR A 496 9.41 -1.26 10.25
N TYR A 497 8.90 -1.13 9.02
CA TYR A 497 7.55 -0.61 8.78
C TYR A 497 6.45 -1.68 8.90
N ILE A 498 6.65 -2.85 8.30
CA ILE A 498 5.66 -3.96 8.25
C ILE A 498 5.47 -4.75 9.56
N PRO A 499 6.51 -5.04 10.38
CA PRO A 499 6.34 -5.99 11.48
C PRO A 499 5.51 -5.48 12.66
N PHE A 500 4.82 -6.39 13.36
CA PHE A 500 3.96 -6.03 14.50
C PHE A 500 4.72 -5.38 15.67
N TYR A 501 5.99 -5.76 15.88
CA TYR A 501 6.77 -5.35 17.05
C TYR A 501 7.21 -3.88 17.02
N THR A 502 7.40 -3.29 15.84
CA THR A 502 7.66 -1.85 15.67
C THR A 502 6.37 -1.02 15.79
N ASN A 503 5.26 -1.56 15.29
CA ASN A 503 3.94 -0.93 15.31
C ASN A 503 3.24 -0.99 16.67
N ALA A 504 3.69 -1.84 17.60
CA ALA A 504 3.05 -2.07 18.89
C ALA A 504 2.97 -0.82 19.80
N GLY A 505 3.84 0.19 19.62
CA GLY A 505 3.93 1.38 20.50
C GLY A 505 2.63 2.15 20.66
N ASN A 506 2.01 2.53 19.54
CA ASN A 506 0.78 3.33 19.56
C ASN A 506 -0.42 2.53 20.09
N TYR A 507 -0.47 1.23 19.80
CA TYR A 507 -1.46 0.30 20.37
C TYR A 507 -1.29 0.20 21.90
N TYR A 508 -0.07 -0.03 22.38
CA TYR A 508 0.22 -0.25 23.79
C TYR A 508 -0.08 0.98 24.65
N PHE A 509 0.34 2.15 24.18
CA PHE A 509 0.00 3.43 24.81
C PHE A 509 -1.52 3.64 24.90
N ALA A 510 -2.24 3.41 23.79
CA ALA A 510 -3.69 3.58 23.75
C ALA A 510 -4.46 2.55 24.61
N MET A 511 -3.96 1.32 24.69
CA MET A 511 -4.46 0.30 25.60
C MET A 511 -4.36 0.74 27.07
N ILE A 512 -3.25 1.37 27.46
CA ILE A 512 -3.12 1.97 28.80
C ILE A 512 -4.12 3.12 28.98
N LEU A 513 -4.35 3.98 27.98
CA LEU A 513 -5.39 5.02 28.06
C LEU A 513 -6.79 4.42 28.24
N GLY A 514 -7.14 3.36 27.49
CA GLY A 514 -8.43 2.67 27.60
C GLY A 514 -8.67 2.05 28.98
N LEU A 515 -7.63 1.45 29.57
CA LEU A 515 -7.68 0.90 30.93
C LEU A 515 -7.89 1.97 32.03
N HIS A 516 -7.65 3.25 31.73
CA HIS A 516 -7.83 4.38 32.65
C HIS A 516 -8.87 5.40 32.17
N TYR A 517 -9.72 5.04 31.19
CA TYR A 517 -10.68 5.93 30.55
C TYR A 517 -11.62 6.63 31.54
N ASP A 518 -12.16 5.91 32.53
CA ASP A 518 -13.04 6.50 33.55
C ASP A 518 -12.35 7.59 34.37
N LEU A 519 -11.05 7.44 34.63
CA LEU A 519 -10.27 8.48 35.31
C LEU A 519 -10.16 9.71 34.41
N LEU A 520 -9.95 9.53 33.10
CA LEU A 520 -9.87 10.61 32.11
C LEU A 520 -11.25 11.28 31.84
N LYS A 521 -12.36 10.53 31.95
CA LYS A 521 -13.73 11.04 31.82
C LYS A 521 -14.21 11.79 33.06
N ASN A 522 -13.78 11.35 34.26
CA ASN A 522 -14.15 11.97 35.55
C ASN A 522 -13.18 13.07 36.00
N GLU A 523 -11.89 13.00 35.63
CA GLU A 523 -10.97 14.13 35.71
C GLU A 523 -11.50 15.29 34.88
N LYS A 524 -11.41 16.51 35.41
CA LYS A 524 -11.94 17.69 34.75
C LYS A 524 -11.03 18.09 33.59
N ILE A 525 -11.20 17.49 32.41
CA ILE A 525 -10.67 18.00 31.12
C ILE A 525 -11.15 19.46 30.90
N VAL A 526 -12.29 19.84 31.48
CA VAL A 526 -12.78 21.21 31.63
C VAL A 526 -11.75 22.16 32.29
N LYS A 527 -10.83 21.68 33.15
CA LYS A 527 -9.70 22.48 33.67
C LYS A 527 -8.61 22.70 32.62
N LEU A 528 -8.33 21.74 31.74
CA LEU A 528 -7.31 21.90 30.68
C LEU A 528 -7.75 22.91 29.61
N PHE A 529 -9.04 22.91 29.24
CA PHE A 529 -9.59 23.84 28.24
C PHE A 529 -10.19 25.12 28.84
N LYS A 530 -10.08 25.33 30.16
CA LYS A 530 -10.35 26.64 30.78
C LYS A 530 -9.23 27.61 30.44
N ILE A 531 -9.38 28.29 29.31
CA ILE A 531 -8.62 29.52 28.99
C ILE A 531 -8.78 30.48 30.19
N PRO A 532 -7.68 30.96 30.80
CA PRO A 532 -7.76 31.90 31.91
C PRO A 532 -8.47 33.19 31.47
N ALA A 533 -9.51 33.59 32.19
CA ALA A 533 -10.36 34.75 31.86
C ALA A 533 -9.65 36.12 31.94
N HIS A 534 -8.34 36.15 32.24
CA HIS A 534 -7.52 37.36 32.28
C HIS A 534 -7.09 37.89 30.91
N ILE A 535 -7.25 37.14 29.82
CA ILE A 535 -7.08 37.69 28.46
C ILE A 535 -8.44 38.21 27.97
N ASN A 536 -8.90 39.32 28.56
CA ASN A 536 -10.12 39.99 28.15
C ASN A 536 -9.95 41.52 28.12
N SER A 537 -8.95 41.98 27.35
CA SER A 537 -8.68 43.40 27.11
C SER A 537 -8.54 43.69 25.61
N LYS A 538 -9.66 44.10 25.00
CA LYS A 538 -9.75 44.92 23.78
C LYS A 538 -8.88 44.53 22.55
N SER A 539 -9.36 43.59 21.72
CA SER A 539 -9.58 43.84 20.27
C SER A 539 -10.09 42.60 19.51
N SER A 540 -11.18 42.75 18.76
CA SER A 540 -11.55 42.03 17.52
C SER A 540 -11.09 40.56 17.30
N THR A 541 -11.98 39.59 17.52
CA THR A 541 -12.51 38.70 16.45
C THR A 541 -13.61 37.75 16.99
N SER A 542 -14.85 37.99 16.60
CA SER A 542 -16.06 37.37 17.18
C SER A 542 -16.51 36.09 16.45
N ILE A 543 -15.62 35.10 16.29
CA ILE A 543 -15.91 33.88 15.50
C ILE A 543 -15.93 32.61 16.37
N ASN A 544 -14.96 32.42 17.28
CA ASN A 544 -14.75 31.13 17.95
C ASN A 544 -15.68 30.80 19.14
N LEU A 545 -16.66 31.65 19.47
CA LEU A 545 -17.59 31.44 20.59
C LEU A 545 -18.96 30.85 20.18
N ALA A 546 -19.29 30.81 18.89
CA ALA A 546 -20.55 30.21 18.41
C ALA A 546 -20.52 28.67 18.48
N ALA A 547 -19.41 28.06 18.05
CA ALA A 547 -19.28 26.60 17.90
C ALA A 547 -19.44 25.80 19.20
N ILE A 548 -19.14 26.40 20.36
CA ILE A 548 -19.21 25.72 21.67
C ILE A 548 -20.63 25.76 22.26
N ARG A 549 -21.50 26.69 21.84
CA ARG A 549 -22.85 26.84 22.39
C ARG A 549 -23.92 25.97 21.72
N TYR A 550 -23.61 25.35 20.58
CA TYR A 550 -24.56 24.54 19.79
C TYR A 550 -24.56 23.03 20.16
N TYR A 551 -24.04 22.68 21.35
CA TYR A 551 -23.89 21.29 21.82
C TYR A 551 -24.50 21.04 23.21
N GLN A 552 -25.44 21.89 23.65
CA GLN A 552 -26.19 21.73 24.92
C GLN A 552 -27.72 21.91 24.76
N LEU A 553 -28.23 21.66 23.55
CA LEU A 553 -29.62 21.36 23.22
C LEU A 553 -29.62 20.19 22.23
#